data_AF-A0AAE4BXM7-F1
#
_entry.id   AF-A0AAE4BXM7-F1
#
_cell.length_a   1.000
_cell.length_b   1.000
_cell.length_c   1.000
_cell.angle_alpha   90.00
_cell.angle_beta   90.00
_cell.angle_gamma   90.00
#
_symmetry.space_group_name_H-M   'P 1'
#
loop_
_entity.id
_entity.type
_entity.pdbx_description
1 polymer ?
#
loop_
_entity_poly.entity_id
_entity_poly.type
_entity_poly.pdbx_seq_one_letter_code
_entity_poly.pdbx_strand_id
1 'polypeptide(L)'
;MGALPLFFRLMAASISGQARYPASALLLTTGQFLGTGIEVVAVWALFHRFGEVQGWGIGEVALFYGLVNCMFAIADALGRGFDVLGTEFLRTGTFDRLLLRPRPLALQLMGHDVRISRLGRLLQGLVVLVFATVQAGIAWTPGAVALAVFALAGGIALFLGILVLQGTLSFWTVESLEIANVLTYGGVQAAQYPLALYAQWFRRVLTFIVPLACVAYYPALAILGKPDPLGAPGWVGMVSPLAGFVFLAAAFGAWRIGLRHYASTGS
;
A
#
# COMPACT_ATOMS: atom_id res chain seq x y z
N MET A 1 12.59 -26.84 7.34
CA MET A 1 11.60 -26.10 6.51
C MET A 1 12.18 -24.75 6.10
N GLY A 2 12.14 -24.40 4.80
CA GLY A 2 12.62 -23.11 4.29
C GLY A 2 11.73 -21.93 4.71
N ALA A 3 12.17 -20.71 4.44
CA ALA A 3 11.46 -19.47 4.80
C ALA A 3 10.10 -19.34 4.09
N LEU A 4 10.04 -19.60 2.77
CA LEU A 4 8.82 -19.48 1.99
C LEU A 4 7.71 -20.45 2.43
N PRO A 5 7.96 -21.77 2.59
CA PRO A 5 6.92 -22.68 3.08
C PRO A 5 6.43 -22.35 4.50
N LEU A 6 7.29 -21.77 5.35
CA LEU A 6 6.89 -21.31 6.67
C LEU A 6 5.93 -20.12 6.57
N PHE A 7 6.23 -19.14 5.72
CA PHE A 7 5.35 -17.99 5.50
C PHE A 7 3.95 -18.42 5.08
N PHE A 8 3.85 -19.30 4.07
CA PHE A 8 2.56 -19.80 3.61
C PHE A 8 1.79 -20.56 4.70
N ARG A 9 2.49 -21.30 5.58
CA ARG A 9 1.85 -21.96 6.73
C ARG A 9 1.32 -20.96 7.77
N LEU A 10 2.07 -19.90 8.06
CA LEU A 10 1.63 -18.85 9.00
C LEU A 10 0.42 -18.10 8.44
N MET A 11 0.48 -17.73 7.17
CA MET A 11 -0.64 -17.11 6.46
C MET A 11 -1.88 -18.01 6.47
N ALA A 12 -1.72 -19.30 6.12
CA ALA A 12 -2.83 -20.26 6.16
C ALA A 12 -3.41 -20.39 7.58
N ALA A 13 -2.56 -20.46 8.61
CA ALA A 13 -3.01 -20.53 10.00
C ALA A 13 -3.81 -19.28 10.42
N SER A 14 -3.36 -18.08 10.04
CA SER A 14 -4.07 -16.82 10.28
C SER A 14 -5.45 -16.81 9.63
N ILE A 15 -5.51 -17.18 8.34
CA ILE A 15 -6.76 -17.26 7.57
C ILE A 15 -7.70 -18.30 8.17
N SER A 16 -7.19 -19.51 8.48
CA SER A 16 -7.98 -20.57 9.12
C SER A 16 -8.47 -20.17 10.51
N GLY A 17 -7.74 -19.34 11.26
CA GLY A 17 -8.21 -18.79 12.53
C GLY A 17 -9.43 -17.88 12.36
N GLN A 18 -9.37 -16.96 11.39
CA GLN A 18 -10.48 -16.06 11.07
C GLN A 18 -11.69 -16.80 10.47
N ALA A 19 -11.45 -17.82 9.64
CA ALA A 19 -12.49 -18.63 9.03
C ALA A 19 -13.35 -19.42 10.04
N ARG A 20 -12.86 -19.63 11.28
CA ARG A 20 -13.68 -20.22 12.37
C ARG A 20 -14.81 -19.31 12.83
N TYR A 21 -14.71 -18.00 12.58
CA TYR A 21 -15.72 -17.01 12.88
C TYR A 21 -16.22 -16.35 11.58
N PRO A 22 -16.91 -17.10 10.70
CA PRO A 22 -17.23 -16.67 9.34
C PRO A 22 -18.11 -15.41 9.32
N ALA A 23 -19.03 -15.26 10.27
CA ALA A 23 -19.86 -14.06 10.38
C ALA A 23 -19.01 -12.80 10.64
N SER A 24 -18.03 -12.87 11.55
CA SER A 24 -17.11 -11.74 11.81
C SER A 24 -16.25 -11.43 10.60
N ALA A 25 -15.68 -12.46 9.96
CA ALA A 25 -14.89 -12.29 8.75
C ALA A 25 -15.69 -11.63 7.61
N LEU A 26 -16.94 -12.07 7.39
CA LEU A 26 -17.83 -11.48 6.39
C LEU A 26 -18.19 -10.04 6.74
N LEU A 27 -18.61 -9.76 7.97
CA LEU A 27 -18.97 -8.40 8.41
C LEU A 27 -17.79 -7.43 8.26
N LEU A 28 -16.58 -7.82 8.66
CA LEU A 28 -15.39 -6.98 8.52
C LEU A 28 -15.00 -6.77 7.06
N THR A 29 -15.12 -7.79 6.21
CA THR A 29 -14.82 -7.70 4.78
C THR A 29 -15.82 -6.78 4.07
N THR A 30 -17.12 -6.96 4.33
CA THR A 30 -18.19 -6.10 3.81
C THR A 30 -18.07 -4.69 4.33
N GLY A 31 -17.77 -4.51 5.62
CA GLY A 31 -17.54 -3.19 6.21
C GLY A 31 -16.38 -2.45 5.55
N GLN A 32 -15.27 -3.15 5.28
CA GLN A 32 -14.14 -2.56 4.56
C GLN A 32 -14.51 -2.18 3.13
N PHE A 33 -15.23 -3.07 2.41
CA PHE A 33 -15.71 -2.81 1.04
C PHE A 33 -16.61 -1.57 1.00
N LEU A 34 -17.60 -1.48 1.90
CA LEU A 34 -18.52 -0.35 2.00
C LEU A 34 -17.81 0.94 2.40
N GLY A 35 -16.88 0.88 3.36
CA GLY A 35 -16.10 2.04 3.78
C GLY A 35 -15.32 2.66 2.62
N THR A 36 -14.62 1.83 1.85
CA THR A 36 -13.93 2.29 0.62
C THR A 36 -14.90 2.67 -0.50
N GLY A 37 -16.10 2.08 -0.52
CA GLY A 37 -17.17 2.47 -1.43
C GLY A 37 -17.66 3.89 -1.19
N ILE A 38 -17.74 4.33 0.07
CA ILE A 38 -18.09 5.71 0.43
C ILE A 38 -17.06 6.70 -0.15
N GLU A 39 -15.77 6.36 -0.10
CA GLU A 39 -14.71 7.19 -0.71
C GLU A 39 -14.95 7.36 -2.21
N VAL A 40 -15.31 6.30 -2.93
CA VAL A 40 -15.65 6.38 -4.36
C VAL A 40 -16.90 7.20 -4.63
N VAL A 41 -17.94 7.06 -3.82
CA VAL A 41 -19.15 7.87 -3.95
C VAL A 41 -18.82 9.36 -3.76
N ALA A 42 -17.94 9.70 -2.82
CA ALA A 42 -17.48 11.06 -2.61
C ALA A 42 -16.71 11.61 -3.84
N VAL A 43 -15.81 10.81 -4.43
CA VAL A 43 -15.11 11.17 -5.67
C VAL A 43 -16.12 11.34 -6.82
N TRP A 44 -17.05 10.41 -6.99
CA TRP A 44 -18.08 10.50 -8.02
C TRP A 44 -18.93 11.76 -7.87
N ALA A 45 -19.37 12.09 -6.65
CA ALA A 45 -20.17 13.29 -6.39
C ALA A 45 -19.41 14.58 -6.74
N LEU A 46 -18.11 14.63 -6.47
CA LEU A 46 -17.25 15.75 -6.85
C LEU A 46 -17.21 15.91 -8.38
N PHE A 47 -16.92 14.83 -9.11
CA PHE A 47 -16.85 14.84 -10.57
C PHE A 47 -18.22 15.08 -11.23
N HIS A 48 -19.31 14.63 -10.60
CA HIS A 48 -20.66 14.91 -11.08
C HIS A 48 -21.00 16.40 -10.99
N ARG A 49 -20.50 17.09 -9.95
CA ARG A 49 -20.74 18.53 -9.75
C ARG A 49 -19.83 19.41 -10.59
N PHE A 50 -18.55 19.07 -10.67
CA PHE A 50 -17.51 19.92 -11.28
C PHE A 50 -17.11 19.49 -12.68
N GLY A 51 -17.54 18.30 -13.14
CA GLY A 51 -17.12 17.74 -14.42
C GLY A 51 -15.65 17.30 -14.37
N GLU A 52 -14.88 17.72 -15.37
CA GLU A 52 -13.44 17.43 -15.45
C GLU A 52 -12.63 18.39 -14.57
N VAL A 53 -11.65 17.85 -13.86
CA VAL A 53 -10.76 18.62 -12.98
C VAL A 53 -9.40 18.77 -13.65
N GLN A 54 -9.07 19.97 -14.14
CA GLN A 54 -7.83 20.24 -14.88
C GLN A 54 -7.56 19.25 -16.04
N GLY A 55 -8.60 18.90 -16.80
CA GLY A 55 -8.50 17.97 -17.94
C GLY A 55 -8.36 16.49 -17.55
N TRP A 56 -8.62 16.18 -16.28
CA TRP A 56 -8.77 14.80 -15.80
C TRP A 56 -10.24 14.42 -15.72
N GLY A 57 -10.58 13.30 -16.36
CA GLY A 57 -11.91 12.71 -16.30
C GLY A 57 -12.06 11.73 -15.12
N ILE A 58 -13.31 11.40 -14.78
CA ILE A 58 -13.61 10.46 -13.68
C ILE A 58 -12.99 9.08 -13.90
N GLY A 59 -12.99 8.58 -15.15
CA GLY A 59 -12.42 7.28 -15.48
C GLY A 59 -10.90 7.22 -15.25
N GLU A 60 -10.22 8.34 -15.51
CA GLU A 60 -8.77 8.44 -15.32
C GLU A 60 -8.42 8.52 -13.84
N VAL A 61 -9.17 9.30 -13.05
CA VAL A 61 -9.01 9.33 -11.59
C VAL A 61 -9.35 7.97 -10.96
N ALA A 62 -10.37 7.29 -11.46
CA ALA A 62 -10.73 5.95 -11.03
C ALA A 62 -9.60 4.92 -11.28
N LEU A 63 -8.76 5.10 -12.31
CA LEU A 63 -7.60 4.24 -12.54
C LEU A 63 -6.58 4.35 -11.39
N PHE A 64 -6.23 5.59 -11.00
CA PHE A 64 -5.33 5.81 -9.84
C PHE A 64 -5.94 5.24 -8.57
N TYR A 65 -7.23 5.52 -8.33
CA TYR A 65 -7.96 4.99 -7.18
C TYR A 65 -7.86 3.47 -7.11
N GLY A 66 -8.21 2.76 -8.20
CA GLY A 66 -8.21 1.31 -8.25
C GLY A 66 -6.82 0.73 -8.02
N LEU A 67 -5.83 1.24 -8.75
CA LEU A 67 -4.43 0.80 -8.63
C LEU A 67 -3.90 0.98 -7.20
N VAL A 68 -4.04 2.17 -6.62
CA VAL A 68 -3.52 2.48 -5.27
C VAL A 68 -4.22 1.64 -4.20
N ASN A 69 -5.54 1.47 -4.29
CA ASN A 69 -6.26 0.64 -3.33
C ASN A 69 -5.87 -0.84 -3.42
N CYS A 70 -5.62 -1.37 -4.63
CA CYS A 70 -5.08 -2.71 -4.79
C CYS A 70 -3.66 -2.84 -4.22
N MET A 71 -2.77 -1.88 -4.54
CA MET A 71 -1.39 -1.84 -4.02
C MET A 71 -1.40 -1.85 -2.48
N PHE A 72 -2.17 -0.95 -1.88
CA PHE A 72 -2.23 -0.80 -0.43
C PHE A 72 -2.90 -2.00 0.24
N ALA A 73 -4.01 -2.52 -0.29
CA ALA A 73 -4.69 -3.67 0.32
C ALA A 73 -3.78 -4.90 0.42
N ILE A 74 -2.96 -5.14 -0.61
CA ILE A 74 -1.99 -6.25 -0.61
C ILE A 74 -0.81 -5.94 0.33
N ALA A 75 -0.27 -4.73 0.30
CA ALA A 75 0.83 -4.34 1.18
C ALA A 75 0.44 -4.39 2.67
N ASP A 76 -0.74 -3.87 3.02
CA ASP A 76 -1.30 -3.88 4.38
C ASP A 76 -1.58 -5.32 4.86
N ALA A 77 -2.11 -6.18 3.99
CA ALA A 77 -2.30 -7.59 4.32
C ALA A 77 -0.98 -8.34 4.64
N LEU A 78 0.13 -7.95 3.99
CA LEU A 78 1.46 -8.53 4.22
C LEU A 78 2.26 -7.83 5.32
N GLY A 79 1.99 -6.54 5.55
CA GLY A 79 2.79 -5.67 6.41
C GLY A 79 2.21 -5.44 7.79
N ARG A 80 1.00 -5.96 8.08
CA ARG A 80 0.27 -5.70 9.33
C ARG A 80 1.08 -5.95 10.60
N GLY A 81 1.95 -6.97 10.62
CA GLY A 81 2.81 -7.24 11.78
C GLY A 81 3.81 -6.11 12.09
N PHE A 82 4.24 -5.34 11.10
CA PHE A 82 5.07 -4.15 11.33
C PHE A 82 4.25 -2.97 11.86
N ASP A 83 3.02 -2.82 11.38
CA ASP A 83 2.08 -1.77 11.78
C ASP A 83 1.72 -1.88 13.28
N VAL A 84 1.49 -3.10 13.76
CA VAL A 84 1.18 -3.37 15.18
C VAL A 84 2.42 -3.61 16.06
N LEU A 85 3.63 -3.47 15.51
CA LEU A 85 4.85 -3.84 16.23
C LEU A 85 5.00 -3.12 17.57
N GLY A 86 4.82 -1.79 17.55
CA GLY A 86 4.93 -0.96 18.75
C GLY A 86 3.94 -1.35 19.85
N THR A 87 2.67 -1.52 19.47
CA THR A 87 1.56 -1.72 20.41
C THR A 87 1.44 -3.16 20.90
N GLU A 88 1.57 -4.14 20.00
CA GLU A 88 1.33 -5.55 20.31
C GLU A 88 2.59 -6.30 20.76
N PHE A 89 3.79 -5.86 20.34
CA PHE A 89 5.03 -6.61 20.62
C PHE A 89 6.01 -5.89 21.52
N LEU A 90 6.30 -4.62 21.24
CA LEU A 90 7.29 -3.87 22.01
C LEU A 90 6.73 -3.48 23.38
N ARG A 91 5.54 -2.89 23.41
CA ARG A 91 4.88 -2.50 24.68
C ARG A 91 4.56 -3.69 25.59
N THR A 92 4.30 -4.87 25.02
CA THR A 92 3.92 -6.08 25.77
C THR A 92 5.10 -6.99 26.15
N GLY A 93 6.33 -6.67 25.70
CA GLY A 93 7.51 -7.52 25.88
C GLY A 93 7.49 -8.81 25.05
N THR A 94 6.44 -9.08 24.27
CA THR A 94 6.36 -10.31 23.48
C THR A 94 7.31 -10.35 22.28
N PHE A 95 7.92 -9.22 21.93
CA PHE A 95 8.98 -9.14 20.92
C PHE A 95 10.17 -10.06 21.26
N ASP A 96 10.52 -10.23 22.54
CA ASP A 96 11.59 -11.12 22.98
C ASP A 96 11.34 -12.57 22.55
N ARG A 97 10.07 -13.01 22.51
CA ARG A 97 9.71 -14.35 22.04
C ARG A 97 9.96 -14.53 20.54
N LEU A 98 9.88 -13.46 19.74
CA LEU A 98 10.20 -13.50 18.32
C LEU A 98 11.71 -13.62 18.09
N LEU A 99 12.52 -12.98 18.93
CA LEU A 99 13.99 -13.02 18.90
C LEU A 99 14.54 -14.42 19.21
N LEU A 100 13.88 -15.16 20.11
CA LEU A 100 14.28 -16.52 20.48
C LEU A 100 14.02 -17.56 19.38
N ARG A 101 13.18 -17.25 18.39
CA ARG A 101 12.86 -18.19 17.30
C ARG A 101 13.96 -18.12 16.24
N PRO A 102 14.51 -19.25 15.77
CA PRO A 102 15.59 -19.28 14.78
C PRO A 102 15.07 -19.01 13.36
N ARG A 103 14.36 -17.89 13.17
CA ARG A 103 13.70 -17.49 11.91
C ARG A 103 13.84 -15.98 11.71
N PRO A 104 13.98 -15.51 10.45
CA PRO A 104 14.08 -14.08 10.18
C PRO A 104 12.88 -13.31 10.76
N LEU A 105 13.13 -12.27 11.55
CA LEU A 105 12.08 -11.50 12.23
C LEU A 105 11.07 -10.89 11.25
N ALA A 106 11.55 -10.33 10.15
CA ALA A 106 10.69 -9.77 9.11
C ALA A 106 9.68 -10.81 8.58
N LEU A 107 10.11 -12.06 8.40
CA LEU A 107 9.22 -13.14 7.96
C LEU A 107 8.16 -13.48 9.01
N GLN A 108 8.56 -13.48 10.29
CA GLN A 108 7.64 -13.75 11.40
C GLN A 108 6.58 -12.65 11.53
N LEU A 109 6.97 -11.39 11.35
CA LEU A 109 6.07 -10.25 11.39
C LEU A 109 5.13 -10.22 10.18
N MET A 110 5.63 -10.45 8.97
CA MET A 110 4.78 -10.51 7.77
C MET A 110 3.76 -11.65 7.83
N GLY A 111 4.11 -12.75 8.50
CA GLY A 111 3.21 -13.89 8.71
C GLY A 111 2.31 -13.79 9.94
N HIS A 112 2.40 -12.72 10.75
CA HIS A 112 1.74 -12.65 12.05
C HIS A 112 0.21 -12.56 11.95
N ASP A 113 -0.30 -11.67 11.12
CA ASP A 113 -1.74 -11.37 11.02
C ASP A 113 -2.13 -10.98 9.59
N VAL A 114 -2.41 -11.99 8.76
CA VAL A 114 -2.95 -11.78 7.41
C VAL A 114 -4.47 -11.77 7.51
N ARG A 115 -5.08 -10.58 7.41
CA ARG A 115 -6.52 -10.37 7.60
C ARG A 115 -7.34 -10.58 6.33
N ILE A 116 -8.39 -11.39 6.43
CA ILE A 116 -9.36 -11.63 5.35
C ILE A 116 -10.10 -10.32 5.01
N SER A 117 -10.32 -9.45 5.99
CA SER A 117 -11.04 -8.18 5.78
C SER A 117 -10.41 -7.26 4.73
N ARG A 118 -9.09 -7.38 4.47
CA ARG A 118 -8.41 -6.62 3.42
C ARG A 118 -8.86 -7.01 2.01
N LEU A 119 -9.43 -8.21 1.86
CA LEU A 119 -10.06 -8.64 0.62
C LEU A 119 -11.20 -7.70 0.21
N GLY A 120 -11.91 -7.09 1.17
CA GLY A 120 -12.98 -6.12 0.88
C GLY A 120 -12.45 -4.90 0.14
N ARG A 121 -11.36 -4.30 0.63
CA ARG A 121 -10.68 -3.18 -0.05
C ARG A 121 -10.10 -3.59 -1.40
N LEU A 122 -9.51 -4.78 -1.48
CA LEU A 122 -8.93 -5.29 -2.73
C LEU A 122 -10.01 -5.49 -3.80
N LEU A 123 -11.12 -6.15 -3.46
CA LEU A 123 -12.26 -6.34 -4.35
C LEU A 123 -12.84 -5.01 -4.80
N GLN A 124 -12.97 -4.05 -3.88
CA GLN A 124 -13.46 -2.72 -4.21
C GLN A 124 -12.54 -1.99 -5.19
N GLY A 125 -11.23 -2.01 -4.96
CA GLY A 125 -10.24 -1.44 -5.89
C GLY A 125 -10.29 -2.09 -7.28
N LEU A 126 -10.46 -3.41 -7.36
CA LEU A 126 -10.61 -4.13 -8.62
C LEU A 126 -11.90 -3.74 -9.37
N VAL A 127 -13.03 -3.61 -8.66
CA VAL A 127 -14.30 -3.14 -9.26
C VAL A 127 -14.12 -1.75 -9.86
N VAL A 128 -13.45 -0.84 -9.15
CA VAL A 128 -13.19 0.52 -9.65
C VAL A 128 -12.21 0.50 -10.83
N LEU A 129 -11.23 -0.40 -10.85
CA LEU A 129 -10.30 -0.54 -11.97
C LEU A 129 -10.99 -1.06 -13.25
N VAL A 130 -11.97 -1.96 -13.10
CA VAL A 130 -12.85 -2.38 -14.21
C VAL A 130 -13.70 -1.20 -14.69
N PHE A 131 -14.30 -0.43 -13.77
CA PHE A 131 -15.03 0.79 -14.11
C PHE A 131 -14.16 1.80 -14.87
N ALA A 132 -12.95 2.06 -14.37
CA ALA A 132 -11.96 2.96 -14.99
C ALA A 132 -11.60 2.50 -16.41
N THR A 133 -11.41 1.20 -16.61
CA THR A 133 -11.11 0.60 -17.92
C THR A 133 -12.18 0.95 -18.95
N VAL A 134 -13.45 0.74 -18.59
CA VAL A 134 -14.58 1.00 -19.49
C VAL A 134 -14.76 2.51 -19.70
N GLN A 135 -14.69 3.30 -18.62
CA GLN A 135 -15.01 4.72 -18.66
C GLN A 135 -13.93 5.58 -19.33
N ALA A 136 -12.66 5.23 -19.17
CA ALA A 136 -11.53 5.91 -19.82
C ALA A 136 -11.14 5.29 -21.17
N GLY A 137 -11.84 4.22 -21.62
CA GLY A 137 -11.56 3.57 -22.89
C GLY A 137 -10.16 2.94 -22.96
N ILE A 138 -9.68 2.38 -21.85
CA ILE A 138 -8.30 1.88 -21.75
C ILE A 138 -8.14 0.63 -22.62
N ALA A 139 -7.27 0.72 -23.63
CA ALA A 139 -6.88 -0.42 -24.44
C ALA A 139 -5.77 -1.23 -23.73
N TRP A 140 -6.16 -2.35 -23.12
CA TRP A 140 -5.23 -3.28 -22.45
C TRP A 140 -4.40 -4.08 -23.45
N THR A 141 -3.34 -3.46 -23.95
CA THR A 141 -2.28 -4.17 -24.70
C THR A 141 -1.42 -5.02 -23.74
N PRO A 142 -0.68 -6.04 -24.24
CA PRO A 142 0.24 -6.80 -23.40
C PRO A 142 1.25 -5.91 -22.64
N GLY A 143 1.69 -4.82 -23.27
CA GLY A 143 2.57 -3.83 -22.63
C GLY A 143 1.90 -3.05 -21.50
N ALA A 144 0.65 -2.61 -21.69
CA ALA A 144 -0.12 -1.92 -20.65
C ALA A 144 -0.41 -2.85 -19.45
N VAL A 145 -0.73 -4.13 -19.71
CA VAL A 145 -0.92 -5.14 -18.66
C VAL A 145 0.38 -5.38 -17.90
N ALA A 146 1.50 -5.59 -18.60
CA ALA A 146 2.81 -5.77 -17.97
C ALA A 146 3.20 -4.55 -17.10
N LEU A 147 2.94 -3.34 -17.60
CA LEU A 147 3.19 -2.10 -16.86
C LEU A 147 2.27 -1.97 -15.64
N ALA A 148 0.98 -2.30 -15.74
CA ALA A 148 0.08 -2.26 -14.60
C ALA A 148 0.47 -3.27 -13.51
N VAL A 149 0.87 -4.49 -13.89
CA VAL A 149 1.39 -5.49 -12.94
C VAL A 149 2.69 -5.02 -12.30
N PHE A 150 3.58 -4.40 -13.09
CA PHE A 150 4.84 -3.86 -12.58
C PHE A 150 4.63 -2.68 -11.63
N ALA A 151 3.72 -1.76 -11.97
CA ALA A 151 3.26 -0.68 -11.11
C ALA A 151 2.65 -1.22 -9.81
N LEU A 152 1.77 -2.22 -9.90
CA LEU A 152 1.18 -2.89 -8.75
C LEU A 152 2.27 -3.45 -7.82
N ALA A 153 3.24 -4.18 -8.38
CA ALA A 153 4.34 -4.76 -7.59
C ALA A 153 5.24 -3.69 -6.96
N GLY A 154 5.57 -2.62 -7.70
CA GLY A 154 6.32 -1.47 -7.18
C GLY A 154 5.57 -0.73 -6.07
N GLY A 155 4.26 -0.53 -6.25
CA GLY A 155 3.40 0.11 -5.26
C GLY A 155 3.22 -0.72 -3.99
N ILE A 156 3.06 -2.05 -4.13
CA ILE A 156 3.06 -2.98 -2.99
C ILE A 156 4.39 -2.87 -2.23
N ALA A 157 5.52 -2.88 -2.95
CA ALA A 157 6.83 -2.75 -2.33
C ALA A 157 6.98 -1.41 -1.59
N LEU A 158 6.51 -0.31 -2.19
CA LEU A 158 6.54 1.02 -1.57
C LEU A 158 5.71 1.08 -0.29
N PHE A 159 4.44 0.69 -0.33
CA PHE A 159 3.57 0.72 0.85
C PHE A 159 4.07 -0.23 1.94
N LEU A 160 4.57 -1.42 1.57
CA LEU A 160 5.22 -2.32 2.52
C LEU A 160 6.47 -1.67 3.14
N GLY A 161 7.24 -0.91 2.36
CA GLY A 161 8.38 -0.14 2.84
C GLY A 161 8.00 0.91 3.87
N ILE A 162 6.87 1.61 3.65
CA ILE A 162 6.33 2.58 4.62
C ILE A 162 5.96 1.86 5.93
N LEU A 163 5.26 0.72 5.85
CA LEU A 163 4.90 -0.08 7.03
C LEU A 163 6.13 -0.61 7.78
N VAL A 164 7.17 -1.05 7.06
CA VAL A 164 8.44 -1.48 7.66
C VAL A 164 9.12 -0.31 8.37
N LEU A 165 9.16 0.88 7.77
CA LEU A 165 9.71 2.07 8.41
C LEU A 165 8.91 2.46 9.65
N GLN A 166 7.58 2.37 9.60
CA GLN A 166 6.72 2.60 10.76
C GLN A 166 7.04 1.65 11.91
N GLY A 167 7.14 0.35 11.63
CA GLY A 167 7.58 -0.62 12.64
C GLY A 167 8.99 -0.32 13.15
N THR A 168 9.90 0.06 12.25
CA THR A 168 11.28 0.44 12.60
C THR A 168 11.31 1.61 13.59
N LEU A 169 10.54 2.67 13.34
CA LEU A 169 10.45 3.84 14.22
C LEU A 169 9.96 3.49 15.63
N SER A 170 9.14 2.44 15.75
CA SER A 170 8.63 1.98 17.05
C SER A 170 9.73 1.51 18.01
N PHE A 171 10.94 1.19 17.52
CA PHE A 171 12.08 0.88 18.38
C PHE A 171 12.63 2.08 19.16
N TRP A 172 12.45 3.31 18.66
CA TRP A 172 12.91 4.53 19.34
C TRP A 172 11.77 5.31 19.98
N THR A 173 10.57 5.27 19.38
CA THR A 173 9.40 6.03 19.86
C THR A 173 8.24 5.08 20.12
N VAL A 174 7.92 4.83 21.40
CA VAL A 174 6.84 3.92 21.82
C VAL A 174 5.43 4.49 21.52
N GLU A 175 5.30 5.81 21.34
CA GLU A 175 3.99 6.50 21.18
C GLU A 175 3.76 7.19 19.82
N SER A 176 4.79 7.40 18.98
CA SER A 176 4.68 8.26 17.79
C SER A 176 4.21 7.55 16.50
N LEU A 177 3.25 6.63 16.60
CA LEU A 177 2.69 5.92 15.43
C LEU A 177 1.86 6.84 14.52
N GLU A 178 1.35 7.98 15.02
CA GLU A 178 0.47 8.86 14.24
C GLU A 178 1.15 9.53 13.05
N ILE A 179 2.42 9.91 13.16
CA ILE A 179 3.16 10.47 12.02
C ILE A 179 3.29 9.43 10.89
N ALA A 180 3.48 8.17 11.26
CA ALA A 180 3.55 7.09 10.29
C ALA A 180 2.17 6.80 9.66
N ASN A 181 1.08 6.85 10.45
CA ASN A 181 -0.28 6.75 9.92
C ASN A 181 -0.59 7.85 8.89
N VAL A 182 -0.10 9.07 9.09
CA VAL A 182 -0.23 10.16 8.12
C VAL A 182 0.47 9.82 6.80
N LEU A 183 1.68 9.24 6.86
CA LEU A 183 2.39 8.82 5.64
C LEU A 183 1.71 7.62 4.96
N THR A 184 1.19 6.68 5.73
CA THR A 184 0.51 5.48 5.20
C THR A 184 -0.86 5.84 4.62
N TYR A 185 -1.81 6.26 5.45
CA TYR A 185 -3.19 6.54 5.01
C TYR A 185 -3.29 7.84 4.22
N GLY A 186 -2.57 8.88 4.63
CA GLY A 186 -2.48 10.13 3.85
C GLY A 186 -1.76 9.93 2.52
N GLY A 187 -0.74 9.06 2.48
CA GLY A 187 -0.08 8.67 1.23
C GLY A 187 -1.03 7.92 0.27
N VAL A 188 -1.85 7.01 0.80
CA VAL A 188 -2.92 6.36 0.05
C VAL A 188 -3.90 7.40 -0.50
N GLN A 189 -4.39 8.33 0.32
CA GLN A 189 -5.31 9.38 -0.17
C GLN A 189 -4.65 10.29 -1.22
N ALA A 190 -3.38 10.65 -1.05
CA ALA A 190 -2.66 11.51 -1.99
C ALA A 190 -2.39 10.81 -3.34
N ALA A 191 -2.10 9.51 -3.33
CA ALA A 191 -1.77 8.77 -4.54
C ALA A 191 -3.00 8.45 -5.43
N GLN A 192 -4.21 8.54 -4.88
CA GLN A 192 -5.46 8.30 -5.61
C GLN A 192 -5.83 9.42 -6.59
N TYR A 193 -5.11 10.56 -6.54
CA TYR A 193 -5.35 11.70 -7.42
C TYR A 193 -4.12 12.03 -8.27
N PRO A 194 -4.31 12.60 -9.48
CA PRO A 194 -3.21 13.02 -10.32
C PRO A 194 -2.26 14.02 -9.64
N LEU A 195 -0.96 13.82 -9.81
CA LEU A 195 0.08 14.67 -9.23
C LEU A 195 -0.04 16.15 -9.65
N ALA A 196 -0.57 16.38 -10.85
CA ALA A 196 -0.83 17.70 -11.42
C ALA A 196 -1.77 18.57 -10.55
N LEU A 197 -2.65 17.97 -9.73
CA LEU A 197 -3.58 18.71 -8.88
C LEU A 197 -2.89 19.32 -7.64
N TYR A 198 -1.71 18.84 -7.27
CA TYR A 198 -1.03 19.28 -6.05
C TYR A 198 -0.12 20.50 -6.26
N ALA A 199 0.23 21.20 -5.18
CA ALA A 199 1.23 22.27 -5.22
C ALA A 199 2.65 21.71 -5.48
N GLN A 200 3.52 22.49 -6.11
CA GLN A 200 4.85 22.05 -6.56
C GLN A 200 5.72 21.41 -5.45
N TRP A 201 5.70 21.98 -4.24
CA TRP A 201 6.46 21.45 -3.11
C TRP A 201 5.99 20.04 -2.73
N PHE A 202 4.67 19.81 -2.72
CA PHE A 202 4.08 18.53 -2.36
C PHE A 202 4.33 17.48 -3.44
N ARG A 203 4.30 17.90 -4.71
CA ARG A 203 4.70 17.03 -5.84
C ARG A 203 6.12 16.48 -5.64
N ARG A 204 7.07 17.34 -5.24
CA ARG A 204 8.46 16.90 -5.00
C ARG A 204 8.57 15.90 -3.85
N VAL A 205 7.79 16.08 -2.77
CA VAL A 205 7.74 15.13 -1.66
C VAL A 205 7.23 13.77 -2.14
N LEU A 206 6.11 13.76 -2.88
CA LEU A 206 5.51 12.52 -3.40
C LEU A 206 6.38 11.82 -4.46
N THR A 207 7.21 12.55 -5.19
CA THR A 207 8.08 11.95 -6.23
C THR A 207 9.43 11.50 -5.67
N PHE A 208 10.08 12.30 -4.83
CA PHE A 208 11.48 12.08 -4.45
C PHE A 208 11.68 11.58 -3.02
N ILE A 209 10.76 11.86 -2.10
CA ILE A 209 10.89 11.44 -0.69
C ILE A 209 10.19 10.10 -0.45
N VAL A 210 8.92 9.98 -0.87
CA VAL A 210 8.09 8.77 -0.64
C VAL A 210 7.89 7.93 -1.92
N PRO A 211 8.52 8.26 -3.04
CA PRO A 211 8.14 7.86 -4.42
C PRO A 211 6.69 7.44 -4.77
N LEU A 212 5.65 7.95 -4.13
CA LEU A 212 4.25 7.62 -4.46
C LEU A 212 3.88 7.92 -5.92
N ALA A 213 4.37 9.03 -6.46
CA ALA A 213 4.16 9.37 -7.88
C ALA A 213 4.80 8.33 -8.82
N CYS A 214 5.89 7.69 -8.40
CA CYS A 214 6.63 6.73 -9.21
C CYS A 214 5.89 5.40 -9.40
N VAL A 215 5.03 5.03 -8.46
CA VAL A 215 4.29 3.75 -8.51
C VAL A 215 2.85 3.92 -8.98
N ALA A 216 2.27 5.10 -8.81
CA ALA A 216 0.88 5.38 -9.20
C ALA A 216 0.79 6.36 -10.37
N TYR A 217 1.44 7.52 -10.27
CA TYR A 217 1.23 8.63 -11.20
C TYR A 217 1.74 8.36 -12.62
N TYR A 218 3.06 8.17 -12.74
CA TYR A 218 3.73 7.99 -14.02
C TYR A 218 3.33 6.71 -14.78
N PRO A 219 3.19 5.52 -14.15
CA PRO A 219 2.74 4.34 -14.87
C PRO A 219 1.28 4.47 -15.34
N ALA A 220 0.39 5.11 -14.56
CA ALA A 220 -0.99 5.34 -14.98
C ALA A 220 -1.08 6.29 -16.18
N LEU A 221 -0.25 7.33 -16.25
CA LEU A 221 -0.14 8.19 -17.44
C LEU A 221 0.21 7.37 -18.70
N ALA A 222 1.20 6.47 -18.58
CA ALA A 222 1.60 5.60 -19.67
C ALA A 222 0.51 4.58 -20.06
N ILE A 223 -0.24 4.05 -19.09
CA ILE A 223 -1.41 3.17 -19.35
C ILE A 223 -2.53 3.93 -20.08
N LEU A 224 -2.76 5.18 -19.71
CA LEU A 224 -3.75 6.06 -20.34
C LEU A 224 -3.28 6.60 -21.71
N GLY A 225 -2.01 6.40 -22.08
CA GLY A 225 -1.43 7.00 -23.28
C GLY A 225 -1.38 8.53 -23.25
N LYS A 226 -1.44 9.14 -22.06
CA LYS A 226 -1.44 10.59 -21.87
C LYS A 226 -0.01 11.12 -21.68
N PRO A 227 0.37 12.23 -22.33
CA PRO A 227 1.62 12.91 -22.02
C PRO A 227 1.55 13.50 -20.61
N ASP A 228 2.68 13.51 -19.91
CA ASP A 228 2.75 14.11 -18.58
C ASP A 228 2.59 15.65 -18.67
N PRO A 229 1.56 16.24 -18.04
CA PRO A 229 1.41 17.69 -17.96
C PRO A 229 2.60 18.40 -17.28
N LEU A 230 3.40 17.67 -16.49
CA LEU A 230 4.58 18.19 -15.81
C LEU A 230 5.87 18.06 -16.64
N GLY A 231 5.77 17.49 -17.85
CA GLY A 231 6.87 17.41 -18.81
C GLY A 231 7.84 16.24 -18.59
N ALA A 232 7.51 15.22 -17.78
CA ALA A 232 8.34 14.04 -17.67
C ALA A 232 8.37 13.25 -19.00
N PRO A 233 9.54 12.73 -19.42
CA PRO A 233 9.64 11.86 -20.58
C PRO A 233 8.82 10.57 -20.43
N GLY A 234 8.26 10.06 -21.53
CA GLY A 234 7.41 8.85 -21.52
C GLY A 234 8.08 7.58 -20.95
N TRP A 235 9.41 7.46 -21.08
CA TRP A 235 10.16 6.33 -20.51
C TRP A 235 10.13 6.31 -18.97
N VAL A 236 9.90 7.46 -18.31
CA VAL A 236 9.78 7.54 -16.85
C VAL A 236 8.60 6.70 -16.37
N GLY A 237 7.48 6.69 -17.11
CA GLY A 237 6.33 5.84 -16.79
C GLY A 237 6.66 4.36 -16.71
N MET A 238 7.59 3.89 -17.55
CA MET A 238 7.96 2.47 -17.62
C MET A 238 8.92 2.05 -16.50
N VAL A 239 9.82 2.95 -16.10
CA VAL A 239 10.92 2.64 -15.16
C VAL A 239 10.58 3.03 -13.72
N SER A 240 9.72 4.04 -13.55
CA SER A 240 9.40 4.62 -12.24
C SER A 240 8.91 3.64 -11.17
N PRO A 241 8.17 2.54 -11.47
CA PRO A 241 7.79 1.58 -10.43
C PRO A 241 8.98 0.94 -9.70
N LEU A 242 10.20 0.94 -10.29
CA LEU A 242 11.43 0.51 -9.61
C LEU A 242 11.69 1.27 -8.31
N ALA A 243 11.28 2.54 -8.23
CA ALA A 243 11.48 3.36 -7.04
C ALA A 243 10.82 2.74 -5.80
N GLY A 244 9.71 2.02 -5.94
CA GLY A 244 9.06 1.32 -4.83
C GLY A 244 9.92 0.19 -4.26
N PHE A 245 10.60 -0.57 -5.11
CA PHE A 245 11.53 -1.62 -4.67
C PHE A 245 12.79 -1.05 -4.03
N VAL A 246 13.32 0.04 -4.58
CA VAL A 246 14.46 0.76 -3.98
C VAL A 246 14.08 1.29 -2.59
N PHE A 247 12.89 1.87 -2.47
CA PHE A 247 12.37 2.35 -1.19
C PHE A 247 12.21 1.21 -0.17
N LEU A 248 11.65 0.07 -0.57
CA LEU A 248 11.56 -1.11 0.29
C LEU A 248 12.93 -1.62 0.75
N ALA A 249 13.92 -1.64 -0.15
CA ALA A 249 15.29 -2.05 0.20
C ALA A 249 15.91 -1.08 1.23
N ALA A 250 15.72 0.23 1.05
CA ALA A 250 16.14 1.24 2.01
C ALA A 250 15.42 1.08 3.37
N ALA A 251 14.12 0.82 3.36
CA ALA A 251 13.32 0.57 4.56
C ALA A 251 13.82 -0.65 5.34
N PHE A 252 14.16 -1.75 4.67
CA PHE A 252 14.78 -2.90 5.33
C PHE A 252 16.22 -2.63 5.80
N GLY A 253 16.95 -1.72 5.15
CA GLY A 253 18.22 -1.21 5.64
C GLY A 253 18.05 -0.51 6.99
N ALA A 254 17.08 0.40 7.09
CA ALA A 254 16.72 1.08 8.32
C ALA A 254 16.23 0.09 9.40
N TRP A 255 15.41 -0.90 9.03
CA TRP A 255 14.93 -1.96 9.94
C TRP A 255 16.09 -2.70 10.61
N ARG A 256 17.14 -3.05 9.86
CA ARG A 256 18.34 -3.71 10.43
C ARG A 256 19.08 -2.82 11.42
N ILE A 257 19.08 -1.50 11.20
CA ILE A 257 19.66 -0.54 12.14
C ILE A 257 18.78 -0.43 13.39
N GLY A 258 17.46 -0.34 13.24
CA GLY A 258 16.52 -0.29 14.35
C GLY A 258 16.56 -1.51 15.25
N LEU A 259 16.68 -2.70 14.67
CA LEU A 259 16.85 -3.94 15.44
C LEU A 259 18.07 -3.92 16.39
N ARG A 260 19.14 -3.19 16.05
CA ARG A 260 20.32 -3.06 16.93
C ARG A 260 20.10 -2.12 18.11
N HIS A 261 19.09 -1.27 18.04
CA HIS A 261 18.73 -0.31 19.08
C HIS A 261 17.59 -0.81 19.98
N TYR A 262 17.05 -2.00 19.69
CA TYR A 262 16.03 -2.60 20.53
C TYR A 262 16.58 -2.88 21.94
N ALA A 263 15.91 -2.32 22.94
CA ALA A 263 16.08 -2.63 24.34
C ALA A 263 14.79 -3.25 24.87
N SER A 264 14.89 -4.40 25.54
CA SER A 264 13.73 -5.05 26.14
C SER A 264 13.13 -4.17 27.22
N THR A 265 11.80 -4.14 27.30
CA THR A 265 11.04 -3.40 28.30
C THR A 265 11.04 -4.09 29.67
N GLY A 266 11.72 -5.24 29.81
CA GLY A 266 12.04 -5.86 31.10
C GLY A 266 10.81 -6.24 31.93
N SER A 267 9.90 -7.02 31.35
CA SER A 267 8.73 -7.59 32.04
C SER A 267 8.94 -9.05 32.42
#